data_AF-A0A945VU85-F1
#
_entry.id   AF-A0A945VU85-F1
#
_cell.length_a   1.000
_cell.length_b   1.000
_cell.length_c   1.000
_cell.angle_alpha   90.00
_cell.angle_beta   90.00
_cell.angle_gamma   90.00
#
_symmetry.space_group_name_H-M   'P 1'
#
loop_
_entity.id
_entity.type
_entity.pdbx_description
1 polymer ?
#
loop_
_entity_poly.entity_id
_entity_poly.type
_entity_poly.pdbx_seq_one_letter_code
_entity_poly.pdbx_strand_id
1 'polypeptide(L)'
;MSVKTIKNGTEWTVREGYEKIPERFNPDDLLSDLNDKYYTLIKENRVRSVISMPGSDINENGIYIKYFKRGDFRDYIKHLFVPTKARTEWDVGNALLSKDIKTALPLAISEGKRCLLMVTE
;
A
#
# COMPACT_ATOMS: atom_id res chain seq x y z
N MET A 1 5.14 11.11 12.17
CA MET A 1 3.78 10.66 12.58
C MET A 1 3.04 10.13 11.34
N SER A 2 1.74 9.83 11.41
CA SER A 2 0.94 9.47 10.22
C SER A 2 -0.30 10.33 10.09
N VAL A 3 -0.65 10.70 8.86
CA VAL A 3 -1.82 11.51 8.51
C VAL A 3 -2.84 10.62 7.81
N LYS A 4 -4.12 10.79 8.18
CA LYS A 4 -5.24 10.19 7.45
C LYS A 4 -5.75 11.17 6.41
N THR A 5 -5.98 10.69 5.19
CA THR A 5 -6.55 11.50 4.11
C THR A 5 -7.51 10.67 3.26
N ILE A 6 -8.44 11.33 2.56
CA ILE A 6 -9.35 10.68 1.63
C ILE A 6 -9.06 11.23 0.23
N LYS A 7 -8.76 10.34 -0.71
CA LYS A 7 -8.51 10.69 -2.12
C LYS A 7 -9.23 9.70 -3.02
N ASN A 8 -9.95 10.21 -4.03
CA ASN A 8 -10.73 9.42 -4.98
C ASN A 8 -11.69 8.42 -4.30
N GLY A 9 -12.26 8.82 -3.15
CA GLY A 9 -13.18 7.97 -2.38
C GLY A 9 -12.52 6.80 -1.63
N THR A 10 -11.19 6.80 -1.53
CA THR A 10 -10.41 5.82 -0.75
C THR A 10 -9.78 6.47 0.47
N GLU A 11 -9.87 5.82 1.64
CA GLU A 11 -9.15 6.22 2.84
C GLU A 11 -7.68 5.80 2.73
N TRP A 12 -6.80 6.74 3.03
CA TRP A 12 -5.36 6.56 3.10
C TRP A 12 -4.85 6.88 4.49
N THR A 13 -3.92 6.07 4.97
CA THR A 13 -3.05 6.41 6.10
C THR A 13 -1.64 6.55 5.55
N VAL A 14 -1.04 7.73 5.70
CA VAL A 14 0.24 8.09 5.06
C VAL A 14 1.23 8.53 6.12
N ARG A 15 2.48 8.10 6.01
CA ARG A 15 3.57 8.59 6.85
C ARG A 15 3.87 10.04 6.47
N GLU A 16 4.12 10.85 7.48
CA GLU A 16 4.57 12.23 7.31
C GLU A 16 5.80 12.33 6.40
N GLY A 17 5.77 13.22 5.41
CA GLY A 17 6.78 13.36 4.35
C GLY A 17 6.46 12.61 3.06
N TYR A 18 5.42 11.77 3.04
CA TYR A 18 5.03 10.95 1.88
C TYR A 18 3.61 11.25 1.38
N GLU A 19 3.10 12.46 1.64
CA GLU A 19 1.73 12.90 1.35
C GLU A 19 1.37 12.89 -0.15
N LYS A 20 2.38 12.81 -1.02
CA LYS A 20 2.21 12.70 -2.48
C LYS A 20 1.78 11.30 -2.95
N ILE A 21 1.91 10.27 -2.11
CA ILE A 21 1.58 8.88 -2.50
C ILE A 21 0.13 8.72 -2.98
N PRO A 22 -0.90 9.23 -2.26
CA PRO A 22 -2.30 9.13 -2.69
C PRO A 22 -2.61 9.86 -4.01
N GLU A 23 -1.75 10.78 -4.46
CA GLU A 23 -1.92 11.48 -5.74
C GLU A 23 -1.42 10.65 -6.93
N ARG A 24 -0.59 9.64 -6.66
CA ARG A 24 0.13 8.87 -7.67
C ARG A 24 -0.44 7.49 -7.92
N PHE A 25 -1.18 6.98 -6.94
CA PHE A 25 -1.73 5.64 -6.99
C PHE A 25 -3.19 5.70 -6.61
N ASN A 26 -4.00 5.11 -7.46
CA ASN A 26 -5.38 4.76 -7.25
C ASN A 26 -5.45 3.25 -6.99
N PRO A 27 -5.87 2.79 -5.80
CA PRO A 27 -5.88 1.37 -5.49
C PRO A 27 -6.84 0.61 -6.39
N ASP A 28 -7.91 1.26 -6.86
CA ASP A 28 -8.89 0.63 -7.74
C ASP A 28 -8.47 0.64 -9.23
N ASP A 29 -7.39 1.35 -9.59
CA ASP A 29 -6.89 1.49 -10.97
C ASP A 29 -5.35 1.44 -11.08
N LEU A 30 -4.71 0.68 -10.19
CA LEU A 30 -3.25 0.68 -10.04
C LEU A 30 -2.50 0.35 -11.34
N LEU A 31 -3.06 -0.54 -12.18
CA LEU A 31 -2.43 -0.92 -13.44
C LEU A 31 -2.31 0.27 -14.40
N SER A 32 -3.33 1.12 -14.45
CA SER A 32 -3.30 2.35 -15.25
C SER A 32 -2.25 3.32 -14.73
N ASP A 33 -2.10 3.43 -13.40
CA ASP A 33 -1.07 4.29 -12.79
C ASP A 33 0.36 3.79 -13.01
N LEU A 34 0.53 2.51 -13.36
CA LEU A 34 1.81 1.89 -13.66
C LEU A 34 2.14 1.93 -15.15
N ASN A 35 1.16 2.22 -16.01
CA ASN A 35 1.43 2.42 -17.44
C ASN A 35 2.43 3.57 -17.60
N ASP A 36 3.41 3.35 -18.47
CA ASP A 36 4.52 4.28 -18.76
C ASP A 36 5.53 4.52 -17.61
N LYS A 37 5.42 3.81 -16.49
CA LYS A 37 6.41 3.85 -15.40
C LYS A 37 7.35 2.65 -15.46
N TYR A 38 8.62 2.87 -15.14
CA TYR A 38 9.56 1.77 -14.92
C TYR A 38 9.22 1.06 -13.61
N TYR A 39 8.78 -0.19 -13.70
CA TYR A 39 8.54 -1.05 -12.55
C TYR A 39 8.97 -2.49 -12.82
N THR A 40 9.25 -3.24 -11.76
CA THR A 40 9.52 -4.68 -11.83
C THR A 40 8.46 -5.42 -11.03
N LEU A 41 7.79 -6.39 -11.65
CA LEU A 41 6.89 -7.29 -10.96
C LEU A 41 7.70 -8.35 -10.21
N ILE A 42 7.81 -8.21 -8.89
CA ILE A 42 8.60 -9.11 -8.04
C ILE A 42 7.83 -10.40 -7.76
N LYS A 43 6.52 -10.30 -7.56
CA LYS A 43 5.67 -11.45 -7.27
C LYS A 43 4.25 -11.21 -7.74
N GLU A 44 3.68 -12.20 -8.39
CA GLU A 44 2.29 -12.21 -8.84
C GLU A 44 1.62 -13.46 -8.30
N ASN A 45 0.47 -13.31 -7.64
CA ASN A 45 -0.40 -14.44 -7.33
C ASN A 45 -1.88 -14.02 -7.40
N ARG A 46 -2.77 -14.98 -7.10
CA ARG A 46 -4.23 -14.75 -7.12
C ARG A 46 -4.71 -13.71 -6.09
N VAL A 47 -3.98 -13.53 -4.99
CA VAL A 47 -4.41 -12.71 -3.84
C VAL A 47 -3.61 -11.41 -3.67
N ARG A 48 -2.44 -11.29 -4.30
CA ARG A 48 -1.49 -10.20 -4.12
C ARG A 48 -0.49 -10.13 -5.27
N SER A 49 -0.17 -8.90 -5.66
CA SER A 49 0.97 -8.56 -6.49
C SER A 49 1.96 -7.73 -5.66
N VAL A 50 3.25 -7.93 -5.89
CA VAL A 50 4.32 -7.13 -5.29
C VAL A 50 5.12 -6.53 -6.44
N ILE A 51 5.12 -5.21 -6.49
CA ILE A 51 5.75 -4.42 -7.53
C ILE A 51 6.87 -3.62 -6.87
N SER A 52 8.04 -3.59 -7.51
CA SER A 52 9.15 -2.72 -7.14
C SER A 52 9.22 -1.57 -8.14
N MET A 53 9.34 -0.36 -7.63
CA MET A 53 9.63 0.81 -8.44
C MET A 53 10.98 1.38 -8.00
N PRO A 54 11.90 1.62 -8.95
CA PRO A 54 13.19 2.23 -8.64
C PRO A 54 13.01 3.67 -8.15
N GLY A 55 14.11 4.27 -7.69
CA GLY A 55 14.18 5.63 -7.18
C GLY A 55 13.26 6.60 -7.92
N SER A 56 12.39 7.24 -7.16
CA SER A 56 11.40 8.20 -7.65
C SER A 56 11.40 9.43 -6.77
N ASP A 57 10.66 10.46 -7.16
CA ASP A 57 10.41 11.63 -6.30
C ASP A 57 9.57 11.32 -5.05
N ILE A 58 9.13 10.06 -4.86
CA ILE A 58 8.55 9.57 -3.60
C ILE A 58 9.66 9.15 -2.65
N ASN A 59 10.63 8.37 -3.15
CA ASN A 59 11.77 7.88 -2.38
C ASN A 59 12.94 7.61 -3.33
N GLU A 60 14.11 8.18 -3.01
CA GLU A 60 15.34 8.03 -3.79
C GLU A 60 15.84 6.58 -3.87
N ASN A 61 15.57 5.77 -2.83
CA ASN A 61 15.96 4.36 -2.76
C ASN A 61 14.97 3.42 -3.47
N GLY A 62 13.88 3.98 -3.99
CA GLY A 62 12.76 3.23 -4.57
C GLY A 62 11.68 2.89 -3.56
N ILE A 63 10.64 2.23 -4.04
CA ILE A 63 9.50 1.79 -3.23
C ILE A 63 9.05 0.39 -3.64
N TYR A 64 8.43 -0.31 -2.70
CA TYR A 64 7.68 -1.53 -2.97
C TYR A 64 6.19 -1.30 -2.74
N ILE A 65 5.39 -1.74 -3.72
CA ILE A 65 3.94 -1.68 -3.69
C ILE A 65 3.43 -3.10 -3.54
N LYS A 66 2.78 -3.36 -2.39
CA LYS A 66 2.04 -4.59 -2.12
C LYS A 66 0.58 -4.33 -2.42
N TYR A 67 0.13 -4.85 -3.54
CA TYR A 67 -1.24 -4.71 -4.02
C TYR A 67 -2.02 -5.98 -3.70
N PHE A 68 -3.02 -5.90 -2.83
CA PHE A 68 -3.84 -7.04 -2.45
C PHE A 68 -5.10 -7.08 -3.32
N LYS A 69 -5.17 -8.11 -4.16
CA LYS A 69 -6.35 -8.41 -4.97
C LYS A 69 -7.43 -8.93 -4.03
N ARG A 70 -8.58 -8.27 -4.00
CA ARG A 70 -9.69 -8.74 -3.18
C ARG A 70 -10.28 -10.01 -3.81
N GLY A 71 -10.47 -11.03 -2.99
CA GLY A 71 -11.19 -12.25 -3.36
C GLY A 71 -12.70 -11.99 -3.50
N ASP A 72 -13.46 -13.05 -3.70
CA ASP A 72 -14.92 -13.01 -3.88
C ASP A 72 -15.63 -12.21 -2.76
N PHE A 73 -16.88 -11.80 -3.00
CA PHE A 73 -17.74 -11.03 -2.08
C PHE A 73 -17.75 -11.52 -0.61
N ARG A 74 -17.45 -12.80 -0.35
CA ARG A 74 -17.26 -13.35 0.99
C ARG A 74 -16.09 -12.74 1.76
N ASP A 75 -14.99 -12.41 1.09
CA ASP A 75 -13.84 -11.75 1.74
C ASP A 75 -14.15 -10.27 2.05
N TYR A 76 -15.07 -9.63 1.30
CA TYR A 76 -15.56 -8.29 1.65
C TYR A 76 -16.19 -8.27 3.06
N ILE A 77 -17.09 -9.22 3.33
CA ILE A 77 -17.83 -9.28 4.60
C ILE A 77 -16.90 -9.62 5.77
N LYS A 78 -15.89 -10.49 5.58
CA LYS A 78 -14.92 -10.82 6.64
C LYS A 78 -14.19 -9.58 7.16
N HIS A 79 -13.88 -8.63 6.28
CA HIS A 79 -13.17 -7.41 6.65
C HIS A 79 -14.02 -6.36 7.37
N LEU A 80 -15.33 -6.60 7.54
CA LEU A 80 -16.15 -5.82 8.47
C LEU A 80 -15.86 -6.16 9.93
N PHE A 81 -15.31 -7.36 10.19
CA PHE A 81 -15.08 -7.88 11.55
C PHE A 81 -13.60 -8.18 11.85
N VAL A 82 -12.73 -8.23 10.84
CA VAL A 82 -11.30 -8.54 10.98
C VAL A 82 -10.47 -7.50 10.22
N PRO A 83 -9.40 -6.95 10.82
CA PRO A 83 -8.51 -6.00 10.14
C PRO A 83 -8.04 -6.53 8.78
N THR A 84 -7.86 -5.61 7.83
CA THR A 84 -7.38 -6.00 6.51
C THR A 84 -5.92 -6.44 6.57
N LYS A 85 -5.49 -7.29 5.62
CA LYS A 85 -4.08 -7.74 5.56
C LYS A 85 -3.11 -6.56 5.45
N ALA A 86 -3.48 -5.52 4.71
CA ALA A 86 -2.70 -4.29 4.57
C ALA A 86 -2.61 -3.51 5.89
N ARG A 87 -3.73 -3.38 6.64
CA ARG A 87 -3.74 -2.73 7.95
C ARG A 87 -2.89 -3.50 8.97
N THR A 88 -3.05 -4.81 9.05
CA THR A 88 -2.21 -5.65 9.92
C THR A 88 -0.73 -5.49 9.61
N GLU A 89 -0.36 -5.48 8.33
CA GLU A 89 1.04 -5.32 7.93
C GLU A 89 1.59 -3.92 8.27
N TRP A 90 0.76 -2.88 8.15
CA TRP A 90 1.09 -1.53 8.61
C TRP A 90 1.31 -1.45 10.12
N ASP A 91 0.40 -2.02 10.90
CA ASP A 91 0.47 -1.99 12.36
C ASP A 91 1.69 -2.77 12.87
N VAL A 92 1.93 -3.97 12.31
CA VAL A 92 3.12 -4.78 12.63
C VAL A 92 4.40 -4.08 12.23
N GLY A 93 4.46 -3.51 11.02
CA GLY A 93 5.64 -2.77 10.55
C GLY A 93 5.99 -1.60 11.46
N ASN A 94 4.99 -0.80 11.86
CA ASN A 94 5.20 0.30 12.81
C ASN A 94 5.57 -0.19 14.21
N ALA A 95 4.99 -1.29 14.68
CA ALA A 95 5.34 -1.87 15.97
C ALA A 95 6.78 -2.39 16.00
N LEU A 96 7.27 -2.99 14.92
CA LEU A 96 8.67 -3.40 14.78
C LEU A 96 9.61 -2.19 14.81
N LEU A 97 9.27 -1.12 14.09
CA LEU A 97 10.05 0.13 14.09
C LEU A 97 10.10 0.79 15.48
N SER A 98 8.98 0.78 16.24
CA SER A 98 8.96 1.30 17.61
C SER A 98 9.88 0.54 18.58
N LYS A 99 10.31 -0.67 18.19
CA LYS A 99 11.24 -1.52 18.94
C LYS A 99 12.66 -1.49 18.36
N ASP A 100 12.94 -0.54 17.45
CA ASP A 100 14.23 -0.40 16.77
C ASP A 100 14.66 -1.65 15.98
N ILE A 101 13.68 -2.44 15.51
CA ILE A 101 13.92 -3.61 14.66
C ILE A 101 14.00 -3.14 13.21
N LYS A 102 15.13 -3.44 12.55
CA LYS A 102 15.34 -3.13 11.13
C LYS A 102 14.31 -3.86 10.27
N THR A 103 13.39 -3.11 9.69
CA THR A 103 12.34 -3.58 8.78
C THR A 103 12.05 -2.52 7.71
N ALA A 104 11.36 -2.89 6.64
CA ALA A 104 10.98 -1.94 5.60
C ALA A 104 10.02 -0.88 6.19
N LEU A 105 10.30 0.41 5.93
CA LEU A 105 9.51 1.50 6.45
C LEU A 105 8.13 1.54 5.78
N PRO A 106 7.02 1.41 6.53
CA PRO A 106 5.69 1.58 5.96
C PRO A 106 5.47 3.06 5.61
N LEU A 107 5.27 3.36 4.33
CA LEU A 107 5.12 4.73 3.81
C LEU A 107 3.66 5.13 3.69
N ALA A 108 2.81 4.25 3.16
CA ALA A 108 1.37 4.47 3.10
C ALA A 108 0.59 3.16 3.06
N ILE A 109 -0.67 3.23 3.47
CA ILE A 109 -1.68 2.22 3.18
C ILE A 109 -2.95 2.87 2.68
N SER A 110 -3.65 2.14 1.82
CA SER A 110 -5.00 2.46 1.38
C SER A 110 -5.94 1.29 1.61
N GLU A 111 -7.15 1.63 2.04
CA GLU A 111 -8.25 0.70 2.19
C GLU A 111 -9.35 1.10 1.20
N GLY A 112 -9.11 0.79 -0.08
CA GLY A 112 -10.02 1.09 -1.18
C GLY A 112 -11.28 0.23 -1.17
N LYS A 113 -12.28 0.64 -1.98
CA LYS A 113 -13.55 -0.07 -2.08
C LYS A 113 -13.37 -1.46 -2.69
N ARG A 114 -12.47 -1.60 -3.67
CA ARG A 114 -12.25 -2.88 -4.36
C ARG A 114 -10.92 -3.50 -3.99
N CYS A 115 -9.88 -2.70 -3.79
CA CYS A 115 -8.53 -3.21 -3.56
C CYS A 115 -7.82 -2.51 -2.41
N LEU A 116 -6.81 -3.19 -1.85
CA LEU A 116 -5.96 -2.64 -0.78
C LEU A 116 -4.54 -2.47 -1.30
N LEU A 117 -3.90 -1.38 -0.93
CA LEU A 117 -2.53 -1.09 -1.34
C LEU A 117 -1.69 -0.72 -0.12
N MET A 118 -0.48 -1.25 -0.07
CA MET A 118 0.53 -0.85 0.91
C MET A 118 1.81 -0.46 0.17
N VAL A 119 2.35 0.70 0.52
CA VAL A 119 3.63 1.21 0.02
C VAL A 119 4.65 1.14 1.14
N THR A 120 5.80 0.55 0.85
CA THR A 120 6.97 0.54 1.72
C THR A 120 8.19 1.09 0.96
N GLU A 121 9.23 1.44 1.72
CA GLU A 121 10.60 1.48 1.17
C GLU A 121 10.98 0.15 0.53
#